data_AF-A0A8J4YP02-F1
#
_entry.id   AF-A0A8J4YP02-F1
#
_cell.length_a   1.000
_cell.length_b   1.000
_cell.length_c   1.000
_cell.angle_alpha   90.00
_cell.angle_beta   90.00
_cell.angle_gamma   90.00
#
_symmetry.space_group_name_H-M   'P 1'
#
loop_
_entity.id
_entity.type
_entity.pdbx_description
1 polymer ?
#
loop_
_entity_poly.entity_id
_entity_poly.type
_entity_poly.pdbx_seq_one_letter_code
_entity_poly.pdbx_strand_id
1 'polypeptide(L)'
;MFMGLRKMANLPVESLTEGGLWWFTDLTLADPYYILPIITSCTMLATIELGTDGAKLSAQNMQAVKYVLRIMPFALFPFTMNFPAAVLCYWVSTNLFSLAQVGFLRLPAMRDYFTIERMVTHKPESLPNAPKKGIAGFKESWKNMSISREIEDRHRYDQMRFRKAGLGPLVRITMTTRSHHVQASQVK
;
A
#
# COMPACT_ATOMS: atom_id res chain seq x y z
N MET A 1 -17.22 -12.95 1.05
CA MET A 1 -17.83 -12.79 2.38
C MET A 1 -18.92 -11.71 2.40
N PHE A 2 -18.65 -10.48 1.98
CA PHE A 2 -19.64 -9.39 1.87
C PHE A 2 -20.95 -9.77 1.16
N MET A 3 -20.87 -10.42 -0.01
CA MET A 3 -22.05 -10.86 -0.75
C MET A 3 -22.90 -11.91 0.01
N GLY A 4 -22.26 -12.71 0.86
CA GLY A 4 -22.92 -13.73 1.67
C GLY A 4 -23.64 -13.13 2.87
N LEU A 5 -22.95 -12.28 3.65
CA LEU A 5 -23.57 -11.53 4.76
C LEU A 5 -24.72 -10.64 4.28
N ARG A 6 -24.57 -9.99 3.12
CA ARG A 6 -25.65 -9.17 2.53
C ARG A 6 -26.85 -10.01 2.11
N LYS A 7 -26.64 -11.21 1.55
CA LYS A 7 -27.73 -12.13 1.20
C LYS A 7 -28.43 -12.68 2.44
N MET A 8 -27.69 -12.99 3.51
CA MET A 8 -28.26 -13.45 4.79
C MET A 8 -28.93 -12.31 5.58
N ALA A 9 -28.49 -11.06 5.42
CA ALA A 9 -29.21 -9.91 5.94
C ALA A 9 -30.51 -9.67 5.18
N ASN A 10 -30.53 -9.91 3.86
CA ASN A 10 -31.75 -9.77 3.05
C ASN A 10 -32.76 -10.94 3.20
N LEU A 11 -32.30 -12.10 3.68
CA LEU A 11 -33.12 -13.26 4.03
C LEU A 11 -33.07 -13.37 5.55
N PRO A 12 -33.89 -12.62 6.30
CA PRO A 12 -33.72 -12.43 7.75
C PRO A 12 -33.71 -13.78 8.45
N VAL A 13 -32.50 -14.25 8.76
CA VAL A 13 -32.30 -15.47 9.53
C VAL A 13 -32.58 -15.07 10.98
N GLU A 14 -33.43 -15.81 11.69
CA GLU A 14 -33.87 -15.47 13.06
C GLU A 14 -32.68 -15.15 14.00
N SER A 15 -31.55 -15.84 13.81
CA SER A 15 -30.32 -15.61 14.56
C SER A 15 -29.66 -14.23 14.35
N LEU A 16 -29.89 -13.56 13.22
CA LEU A 16 -29.37 -12.21 12.92
C LEU A 16 -30.32 -11.10 13.40
N THR A 17 -31.62 -11.39 13.48
CA THR A 17 -32.62 -10.46 14.00
C THR A 17 -32.63 -10.39 15.53
N GLU A 18 -32.18 -11.44 16.23
CA GLU A 18 -32.07 -11.46 17.70
C GLU A 18 -30.62 -11.32 18.20
N GLY A 19 -29.62 -11.49 17.33
CA GLY A 19 -28.19 -11.47 17.69
C GLY A 19 -27.60 -10.09 17.98
N GLY A 20 -28.44 -9.10 18.24
CA GLY A 20 -28.09 -7.71 18.49
C GLY A 20 -27.47 -7.40 19.85
N LEU A 21 -26.76 -6.28 19.93
CA LEU A 21 -26.30 -5.68 21.19
C LEU A 21 -27.29 -4.60 21.66
N TRP A 22 -27.10 -4.10 22.87
CA TRP A 22 -27.99 -3.15 23.57
C TRP A 22 -28.54 -1.97 22.72
N TRP A 23 -27.83 -1.50 21.70
CA TRP A 23 -28.24 -0.37 20.84
C TRP A 23 -28.58 -0.74 19.38
N PHE A 24 -28.39 -1.99 18.96
CA PHE A 24 -28.84 -2.52 17.67
C PHE A 24 -29.33 -3.95 17.87
N THR A 25 -30.64 -4.12 18.03
CA THR A 25 -31.24 -5.45 18.28
C THR A 25 -31.27 -6.31 17.02
N ASP A 26 -31.43 -5.68 15.85
CA ASP A 26 -31.52 -6.35 14.55
C ASP A 26 -30.29 -6.02 13.68
N LEU A 27 -29.52 -7.05 13.31
CA LEU A 27 -28.34 -6.89 12.44
C LEU A 27 -28.69 -6.84 10.94
N THR A 28 -29.93 -7.18 10.57
CA THR A 28 -30.38 -7.22 9.17
C THR A 28 -30.72 -5.84 8.64
N LEU A 29 -31.12 -4.93 9.52
CA LEU A 29 -31.45 -3.55 9.21
C LEU A 29 -30.24 -2.62 9.32
N ALA A 30 -30.37 -1.42 8.74
CA ALA A 30 -29.41 -0.35 8.95
C ALA A 30 -29.52 0.17 10.40
N ASP A 31 -28.38 0.54 11.01
CA ASP A 31 -28.34 1.02 12.39
C ASP A 31 -29.15 2.33 12.55
N PRO A 32 -30.24 2.35 13.35
CA PRO A 32 -31.08 3.53 13.51
C PRO A 32 -30.39 4.68 14.25
N TYR A 33 -29.33 4.40 15.03
CA TYR A 33 -28.60 5.41 15.80
C TYR A 33 -27.29 5.86 15.15
N TYR A 34 -26.93 5.29 13.99
CA TYR A 34 -25.67 5.56 13.26
C TYR A 34 -24.38 5.39 14.10
N ILE A 35 -24.44 4.66 15.22
CA ILE A 35 -23.32 4.43 16.12
C ILE A 35 -22.31 3.47 15.47
N LEU A 36 -22.80 2.41 14.81
CA LEU A 36 -21.99 1.42 14.10
C LEU A 36 -21.16 2.01 12.95
N PRO A 37 -21.73 2.83 12.04
CA PRO A 37 -20.96 3.56 11.05
C PRO A 37 -19.86 4.44 11.66
N ILE A 38 -20.15 5.15 12.77
CA ILE A 38 -19.19 6.01 13.45
C ILE A 38 -18.02 5.19 14.00
N ILE A 39 -18.32 4.12 14.74
CA ILE A 39 -17.31 3.22 15.30
C ILE A 39 -16.48 2.59 14.18
N THR A 40 -17.12 2.17 13.09
CA THR A 40 -16.43 1.57 11.94
C THR A 40 -15.45 2.56 11.32
N SER A 41 -15.86 3.80 11.07
CA SER A 41 -14.99 4.85 10.53
C SER A 41 -13.85 5.19 11.49
N CYS A 42 -14.10 5.32 12.80
CA CYS A 42 -13.07 5.54 13.81
C CYS A 42 -12.05 4.38 13.87
N THR A 43 -12.54 3.13 13.88
CA THR A 43 -11.67 1.96 13.96
C THR A 43 -10.85 1.81 12.67
N MET A 44 -11.45 2.10 11.51
CA MET A 44 -10.73 2.07 10.23
C MET A 44 -9.66 3.16 10.14
N LEU A 45 -9.92 4.36 10.68
CA LEU A 45 -8.89 5.41 10.83
C LEU A 45 -7.74 4.93 11.72
N ALA A 46 -8.04 4.31 12.85
CA ALA A 46 -7.03 3.76 13.75
C ALA A 46 -6.19 2.66 13.07
N THR A 47 -6.83 1.74 12.33
CA THR A 47 -6.15 0.69 11.56
C THR A 47 -5.21 1.29 10.51
N ILE A 48 -5.65 2.34 9.80
CA ILE A 48 -4.83 3.02 8.79
C ILE A 48 -3.66 3.75 9.44
N GLU A 49 -3.87 4.44 10.55
CA GLU A 49 -2.82 5.17 11.26
C GLU A 49 -1.75 4.19 11.78
N LEU A 50 -2.17 3.11 12.44
CA LEU A 50 -1.25 2.07 12.93
C LEU A 50 -0.58 1.26 11.80
N GLY A 51 -1.31 0.99 10.72
CA GLY A 51 -0.81 0.27 9.55
C GLY A 51 0.22 1.09 8.75
N THR A 52 -0.02 2.38 8.55
CA THR A 52 0.91 3.29 7.85
C THR A 52 2.14 3.64 8.67
N ASP A 53 2.10 3.48 9.99
CA ASP A 53 3.29 3.60 10.84
C ASP A 53 4.15 2.32 10.82
N GLY A 54 3.53 1.15 10.64
CA GLY A 54 4.23 -0.13 10.53
C GLY A 54 4.83 -0.39 9.14
N ALA A 55 4.06 -0.09 8.10
CA ALA A 55 4.53 -0.12 6.72
C ALA A 55 5.25 1.19 6.43
N LYS A 56 6.59 1.19 6.52
CA LYS A 56 7.44 2.25 5.95
C LYS A 56 7.16 2.31 4.44
N LEU A 57 6.12 3.06 4.05
CA LEU A 57 5.80 3.37 2.67
C LEU A 57 6.99 4.12 2.10
N SER A 58 7.85 3.36 1.42
CA SER A 58 9.04 3.84 0.76
C SER A 58 8.68 4.93 -0.25
N ALA A 59 9.50 5.97 -0.26
CA ALA A 59 9.65 6.94 -1.34
C ALA A 59 8.51 7.96 -1.59
N GLN A 60 8.91 9.23 -1.44
CA GLN A 60 8.52 10.40 -2.24
C GLN A 60 7.08 10.93 -2.18
N ASN A 61 6.06 10.10 -1.96
CA ASN A 61 4.64 10.51 -1.89
C ASN A 61 3.96 10.23 -0.54
N MET A 62 4.76 10.02 0.51
CA MET A 62 4.28 9.57 1.83
C MET A 62 3.22 10.48 2.45
N GLN A 63 3.29 11.80 2.21
CA GLN A 63 2.30 12.74 2.74
C GLN A 63 0.98 12.66 1.98
N ALA A 64 1.02 12.73 0.65
CA ALA A 64 -0.19 12.66 -0.18
C ALA A 64 -0.95 11.34 0.01
N VAL A 65 -0.24 10.21 0.04
CA VAL A 65 -0.84 8.89 0.27
C VAL A 65 -1.44 8.81 1.67
N LYS A 66 -0.75 9.31 2.72
CA LYS A 66 -1.30 9.37 4.08
C LYS A 66 -2.57 10.23 4.15
N TYR A 67 -2.61 11.40 3.50
CA TYR A 67 -3.82 12.23 3.46
C TYR A 67 -4.97 11.52 2.74
N VAL A 68 -4.73 10.88 1.60
CA VAL A 68 -5.75 10.13 0.87
C VAL A 68 -6.29 8.97 1.71
N LEU A 69 -5.39 8.19 2.34
CA LEU A 69 -5.77 7.09 3.23
C LEU A 69 -6.53 7.58 4.47
N ARG A 70 -6.22 8.77 5.01
CA ARG A 70 -6.94 9.37 6.14
C ARG A 70 -8.31 9.92 5.75
N ILE A 71 -8.47 10.42 4.53
CA ILE A 71 -9.74 10.96 4.01
C ILE A 71 -10.68 9.82 3.59
N MET A 72 -10.15 8.69 3.15
CA MET A 72 -10.92 7.55 2.64
C MET A 72 -12.03 7.07 3.62
N PRO A 73 -11.79 6.88 4.94
CA PRO A 73 -12.84 6.46 5.88
C PRO A 73 -13.96 7.48 6.06
N PHE A 74 -13.69 8.77 5.87
CA PHE A 74 -14.72 9.82 5.92
C PHE A 74 -15.59 9.81 4.66
N ALA A 75 -15.00 9.52 3.50
CA ALA A 75 -15.77 9.35 2.25
C ALA A 75 -16.63 8.07 2.27
N LEU A 76 -16.16 7.01 2.93
CA LEU A 76 -16.92 5.77 3.14
C LEU A 76 -18.05 5.91 4.16
N PHE A 77 -17.97 6.83 5.11
CA PHE A 77 -18.97 7.02 6.15
C PHE A 77 -20.43 7.18 5.62
N PRO A 78 -20.74 8.12 4.70
CA PRO A 78 -22.10 8.23 4.16
C PRO A 78 -22.53 7.01 3.34
N PHE A 79 -21.57 6.30 2.72
CA PHE A 79 -21.84 5.06 2.01
C PHE A 79 -22.27 3.96 3.00
N THR A 80 -21.60 3.86 4.15
CA THR A 80 -21.90 2.85 5.18
C THR A 80 -23.24 3.02 5.89
N MET A 81 -23.87 4.20 5.84
CA MET A 81 -25.17 4.45 6.47
C MET A 81 -26.32 3.63 5.86
N ASN A 82 -26.19 3.23 4.59
CA ASN A 82 -27.21 2.44 3.89
C ASN A 82 -26.96 0.93 3.96
N PHE A 83 -25.91 0.50 4.66
CA PHE A 83 -25.57 -0.93 4.77
C PHE A 83 -26.18 -1.58 6.00
N PRO A 84 -26.54 -2.88 5.92
CA PRO A 84 -26.96 -3.67 7.07
C PRO A 84 -25.91 -3.66 8.19
N ALA A 85 -26.37 -3.56 9.44
CA ALA A 85 -25.53 -3.56 10.64
C ALA A 85 -24.63 -4.81 10.74
N ALA A 86 -25.05 -5.96 10.19
CA ALA A 86 -24.23 -7.18 10.09
C ALA A 86 -22.88 -6.96 9.40
N VAL A 87 -22.86 -6.18 8.32
CA VAL A 87 -21.63 -5.89 7.57
C VAL A 87 -20.71 -4.97 8.36
N LEU A 88 -21.29 -3.99 9.06
CA LEU A 88 -20.56 -3.04 9.90
C LEU A 88 -19.95 -3.74 11.12
N CYS A 89 -20.70 -4.62 11.80
CA CYS A 89 -20.20 -5.42 12.91
C CYS A 89 -19.00 -6.29 12.50
N TYR A 90 -19.06 -6.89 11.31
CA TYR A 90 -17.95 -7.65 10.75
C TYR A 90 -16.72 -6.77 10.53
N TRP A 91 -16.89 -5.56 9.96
CA TRP A 91 -15.78 -4.62 9.77
C TRP A 91 -15.18 -4.13 11.08
N VAL A 92 -16.00 -3.79 12.07
CA VAL A 92 -15.52 -3.42 13.42
C VAL A 92 -14.70 -4.55 14.02
N SER A 93 -15.21 -5.78 14.01
CA SER A 93 -14.52 -6.95 14.57
C SER A 93 -13.19 -7.23 13.85
N THR A 94 -13.17 -7.14 12.52
CA THR A 94 -11.96 -7.35 11.71
C THR A 94 -10.91 -6.29 12.00
N ASN A 95 -11.31 -5.02 12.07
CA ASN A 95 -10.40 -3.93 12.41
C ASN A 95 -9.90 -4.07 13.85
N LEU A 96 -10.75 -4.43 14.81
CA LEU A 96 -10.37 -4.67 16.19
C LEU A 96 -9.37 -5.82 16.32
N PHE A 97 -9.60 -6.93 15.61
CA PHE A 97 -8.65 -8.05 15.58
C PHE A 97 -7.31 -7.62 14.97
N SER A 98 -7.33 -6.87 13.87
CA SER A 98 -6.12 -6.34 13.24
C SER A 98 -5.35 -5.41 14.18
N LEU A 99 -6.05 -4.54 14.89
CA LEU A 99 -5.49 -3.66 15.92
C LEU A 99 -4.91 -4.43 17.10
N ALA A 100 -5.61 -5.47 17.57
CA ALA A 100 -5.15 -6.34 18.63
C ALA A 100 -3.87 -7.08 18.21
N GLN A 101 -3.83 -7.61 16.98
CA GLN A 101 -2.64 -8.27 16.42
C GLN A 101 -1.45 -7.29 16.34
N VAL A 102 -1.66 -6.10 15.79
CA VAL A 102 -0.61 -5.08 15.69
C VAL A 102 -0.16 -4.63 17.09
N GLY A 103 -1.09 -4.39 18.00
CA GLY A 103 -0.81 -4.02 19.39
C GLY A 103 -0.01 -5.10 20.13
N PHE A 104 -0.40 -6.37 19.95
CA PHE A 104 0.31 -7.51 20.52
C PHE A 104 1.76 -7.61 20.01
N LEU A 105 1.96 -7.43 18.70
CA LEU A 105 3.30 -7.40 18.09
C LEU A 105 4.09 -6.11 18.41
N ARG A 106 3.43 -5.06 18.89
CA ARG A 106 4.08 -3.82 19.33
C ARG A 106 4.56 -3.87 20.78
N LEU A 107 4.07 -4.80 21.60
CA LEU A 107 4.50 -4.96 22.99
C LEU A 107 6.01 -5.28 23.07
N PRO A 108 6.80 -4.55 23.87
CA PRO A 108 8.25 -4.72 23.94
C PRO A 108 8.64 -6.13 24.43
N ALA A 109 7.87 -6.71 25.35
CA ALA A 109 8.10 -8.06 25.87
C ALA A 109 8.03 -9.15 24.79
N MET A 110 7.11 -9.03 23.83
CA MET A 110 7.01 -9.97 22.70
C MET A 110 8.07 -9.66 21.64
N ARG A 111 8.43 -8.38 21.44
CA ARG A 111 9.48 -7.98 20.50
C ARG A 111 10.86 -8.49 20.90
N ASP A 112 11.17 -8.47 22.19
CA ASP A 112 12.43 -8.99 22.72
C ASP A 112 12.47 -10.52 22.64
N TYR A 113 11.34 -11.20 22.89
CA TYR A 113 11.22 -12.65 22.70
C TYR A 113 11.45 -13.08 21.24
N PHE A 114 10.95 -12.30 20.27
CA PHE A 114 11.12 -12.59 18.84
C PHE A 114 12.40 -11.96 18.22
N THR A 115 13.26 -11.31 19.00
CA THR A 115 14.52 -10.67 18.53
C THR A 115 14.30 -9.83 17.25
N ILE A 116 13.21 -9.07 17.19
CA ILE A 116 12.94 -8.21 16.02
C ILE A 116 13.76 -6.94 16.20
N GLU A 117 14.70 -6.69 15.28
CA GLU A 117 15.51 -5.47 15.30
C GLU A 117 14.62 -4.23 15.47
N ARG A 118 14.95 -3.40 16.47
CA ARG A 118 14.22 -2.14 16.70
C ARG A 118 14.23 -1.34 15.41
N MET A 119 13.04 -0.91 14.99
CA MET A 119 12.89 -0.07 13.82
C MET A 119 13.72 1.21 14.02
N VAL A 120 14.89 1.28 13.37
CA VAL A 120 15.77 2.46 13.42
C VAL A 120 15.06 3.62 12.74
N THR A 121 14.54 4.54 13.55
CA THR A 121 13.99 5.83 13.11
C THR A 121 15.17 6.72 12.75
N HIS A 122 15.46 6.82 11.45
CA HIS A 122 16.45 7.76 10.95
C HIS A 122 15.87 9.18 11.09
N LYS A 123 16.58 10.08 11.77
CA LYS A 123 16.13 11.47 11.92
C LYS A 123 15.99 12.09 10.51
N PRO A 124 14.87 12.75 10.20
CA PRO A 124 14.63 13.31 8.87
C PRO A 124 15.63 14.40 8.47
N GLU A 125 16.41 14.93 9.40
CA GLU A 125 17.44 15.96 9.20
C GLU A 125 18.72 15.41 8.54
N SER A 126 18.97 14.10 8.61
CA SER A 126 20.18 13.48 8.04
C SER A 126 19.95 12.85 6.66
N LEU A 127 18.81 13.12 6.02
CA LEU A 127 18.48 12.62 4.68
C LEU A 127 18.76 13.72 3.65
N PRO A 128 19.52 13.46 2.57
CA PRO A 128 19.79 14.43 1.50
C PRO A 128 18.52 15.04 0.87
N ASN A 129 17.40 14.32 0.96
CA ASN A 129 16.09 14.69 0.38
C ASN A 129 14.99 14.72 1.46
N ALA A 130 15.21 15.46 2.56
CA ALA A 130 14.16 15.72 3.53
C ALA A 130 12.97 16.42 2.82
N PRO A 131 11.72 15.97 3.01
CA PRO A 131 10.57 16.57 2.36
C PRO A 131 10.41 18.03 2.82
N LYS A 132 10.79 18.98 1.96
CA LYS A 132 10.63 20.41 2.23
C LYS A 132 9.13 20.73 2.30
N LYS A 133 8.72 21.39 3.39
CA LYS A 133 7.31 21.74 3.62
C LYS A 133 6.85 22.81 2.62
N GLY A 134 5.69 22.63 2.00
CA GLY A 134 5.07 23.61 1.10
C GLY A 134 5.35 23.42 -0.40
N ILE A 135 5.28 24.52 -1.17
CA ILE A 135 5.35 24.54 -2.64
C ILE A 135 6.67 23.94 -3.17
N ALA A 136 7.76 24.04 -2.41
CA ALA A 136 9.06 23.45 -2.75
C ALA A 136 9.00 21.91 -2.81
N GLY A 137 8.38 21.25 -1.83
CA GLY A 137 8.21 19.80 -1.83
C GLY A 137 7.28 19.30 -2.92
N PHE A 138 6.28 20.10 -3.30
CA PHE A 138 5.40 19.79 -4.44
C PHE A 138 6.17 19.83 -5.76
N LYS A 139 6.97 20.88 -6.01
CA LYS A 139 7.80 21.01 -7.22
C LYS A 139 8.80 19.88 -7.36
N GLU A 140 9.43 19.48 -6.26
CA GLU A 140 10.40 18.38 -6.20
C GLU A 140 9.74 17.01 -6.44
N SER A 141 8.55 16.78 -5.86
CA SER A 141 7.77 15.56 -6.12
C SER A 141 7.34 15.45 -7.58
N TRP A 142 6.91 16.56 -8.19
CA TRP A 142 6.59 16.61 -9.62
C TRP A 142 7.80 16.31 -10.51
N LYS A 143 8.96 16.89 -10.18
CA LYS A 143 10.21 16.67 -10.91
C LYS A 143 10.69 15.22 -10.80
N ASN A 144 10.64 14.62 -9.61
CA ASN A 144 11.05 13.23 -9.45
C ASN A 144 10.05 12.27 -10.11
N MET A 145 8.75 12.57 -10.12
CA MET A 145 7.75 11.78 -10.83
C MET A 145 7.98 11.80 -12.36
N SER A 146 8.36 12.95 -12.92
CA SER A 146 8.74 13.02 -14.34
C SER A 146 10.01 12.23 -14.65
N ILE A 147 11.00 12.25 -13.75
CA ILE A 147 12.25 11.47 -13.90
C ILE A 147 11.94 9.96 -13.85
N SER A 148 11.11 9.51 -12.90
CA SER A 148 10.69 8.11 -12.82
C SER A 148 9.97 7.64 -14.08
N ARG A 149 9.09 8.48 -14.64
CA ARG A 149 8.35 8.18 -15.86
C ARG A 149 9.29 8.06 -17.07
N GLU A 150 10.27 8.96 -17.17
CA GLU A 150 11.29 8.91 -18.22
C GLU A 150 12.17 7.65 -18.11
N ILE A 151 12.56 7.27 -16.90
CA ILE A 151 13.30 6.02 -16.64
C ILE A 151 12.47 4.80 -17.08
N GLU A 152 11.18 4.77 -16.76
CA GLU A 152 10.30 3.66 -17.16
C GLU A 152 10.09 3.59 -18.68
N ASP A 153 9.96 4.74 -19.35
CA ASP A 153 9.89 4.79 -20.82
C ASP A 153 11.19 4.27 -21.47
N ARG A 154 12.36 4.60 -20.89
CA ARG A 154 13.65 4.04 -21.32
C ARG A 154 13.71 2.53 -21.10
N HIS A 155 13.28 2.03 -19.94
CA HIS A 155 13.22 0.59 -19.67
C HIS A 155 12.30 -0.13 -20.65
N ARG A 156 11.13 0.44 -20.97
CA ARG A 156 10.24 -0.08 -22.02
C ARG A 156 10.94 -0.17 -23.36
N TYR A 157 11.67 0.88 -23.74
CA TYR A 157 12.39 0.91 -25.01
C TYR A 157 13.53 -0.12 -25.07
N ASP A 158 14.29 -0.26 -23.99
CA ASP A 158 15.35 -1.26 -23.87
C ASP A 158 14.78 -2.68 -23.93
N GLN A 159 13.68 -2.98 -23.22
CA GLN A 159 13.00 -4.27 -23.30
C GLN A 159 12.54 -4.58 -24.74
N MET A 160 12.03 -3.58 -25.46
CA MET A 160 11.66 -3.73 -26.87
C MET A 160 12.88 -4.00 -27.76
N ARG A 161 14.02 -3.35 -27.50
CA ARG A 161 15.29 -3.62 -28.20
C ARG A 161 15.81 -5.03 -27.93
N PHE A 162 15.86 -5.44 -26.67
CA PHE A 162 16.29 -6.79 -26.27
C PHE A 162 15.41 -7.86 -26.90
N ARG A 163 14.08 -7.68 -26.87
CA ARG A 163 13.14 -8.63 -27.48
C ARG A 163 13.34 -8.74 -28.99
N LYS A 164 13.56 -7.63 -29.69
CA LYS A 164 13.87 -7.64 -31.13
C LYS A 164 15.22 -8.31 -31.42
N ALA A 165 16.23 -8.09 -30.60
CA ALA A 165 17.54 -8.73 -30.75
C ALA A 165 17.48 -10.25 -30.55
N GLY A 166 16.66 -10.75 -29.62
CA GLY A 166 16.48 -12.19 -29.40
C GLY A 166 15.61 -12.91 -30.44
N LEU A 167 14.73 -12.18 -31.13
CA LEU A 167 13.88 -12.70 -32.22
C LEU A 167 14.51 -12.49 -33.61
N GLY A 168 15.61 -11.74 -33.69
CA GLY A 168 16.34 -11.49 -34.92
C GLY A 168 17.18 -12.70 -35.36
N PRO A 169 17.48 -12.84 -36.66
CA PRO A 169 18.39 -13.87 -37.13
C PRO A 169 19.78 -13.71 -36.51
N LEU A 170 20.39 -14.84 -36.10
CA LEU A 170 21.70 -14.88 -35.43
C LEU A 170 22.76 -14.15 -36.27
N VAL A 171 23.34 -13.08 -35.71
CA VAL A 171 24.47 -12.38 -36.33
C VAL A 171 25.73 -13.21 -36.08
N ARG A 172 26.38 -13.70 -37.14
CA ARG A 172 27.68 -14.38 -37.02
C ARG A 172 28.74 -13.37 -36.57
N ILE A 173 29.15 -13.45 -35.30
CA ILE A 173 30.36 -12.81 -34.81
C ILE A 173 31.57 -13.61 -35.27
N THR A 174 32.14 -13.24 -36.42
CA THR A 174 33.44 -13.75 -36.83
C THR A 174 34.48 -13.16 -35.86
N MET A 175 35.09 -13.99 -35.02
CA MET A 175 36.20 -13.59 -34.15
C MET A 175 37.41 -13.26 -35.01
N THR A 176 37.56 -11.99 -35.40
CA THR A 176 38.79 -11.52 -36.06
C THR A 176 39.86 -11.38 -34.98
N THR A 177 40.65 -12.44 -34.78
CA THR A 177 41.91 -12.37 -34.03
C THR A 177 42.82 -11.36 -34.74
N ARG A 178 42.89 -10.13 -34.22
CA ARG A 178 43.82 -9.10 -34.72
C ARG A 178 45.23 -9.48 -34.30
N SER A 179 45.87 -10.34 -35.08
CA SER A 179 47.30 -10.62 -35.00
C SER A 179 48.09 -9.36 -35.33
N HIS A 180 48.55 -8.66 -34.29
CA HIS A 180 49.59 -7.64 -34.41
C HIS A 180 50.94 -8.34 -34.64
N HIS A 181 51.26 -8.69 -35.89
CA HIS A 181 52.64 -8.93 -36.30
C HIS A 181 52.75 -8.68 -37.81
N VAL A 182 53.92 -8.18 -38.22
CA VAL A 182 54.35 -7.83 -39.58
C VAL A 182 54.10 -6.37 -39.98
N GLN A 183 54.93 -5.49 -39.42
CA GLN A 183 55.38 -4.30 -40.14
C GLN A 183 56.84 -4.01 -39.77
N ALA A 184 57.75 -4.87 -40.25
CA ALA A 184 59.19 -4.62 -40.24
C ALA A 184 59.81 -5.44 -41.37
N SER A 185 59.76 -4.90 -42.59
CA SER A 185 60.65 -5.24 -43.72
C SER A 185 60.13 -4.53 -44.96
N GLN A 186 60.65 -3.35 -45.28
CA GLN A 186 60.90 -2.83 -46.63
C GLN A 186 61.25 -1.33 -46.53
N VAL A 187 62.46 -1.04 -46.04
CA VAL A 187 63.22 0.16 -46.45
C VAL A 187 64.69 -0.25 -46.46
N LYS A 188 65.18 -0.65 -47.64
CA LYS A 188 66.56 -0.46 -48.10
C LYS A 188 66.56 -0.57 -49.62
#